data_AF-A0A9P7EL05-F1
#
_entry.id   AF-A0A9P7EL05-F1
#
_cell.length_a   1.000
_cell.length_b   1.000
_cell.length_c   1.000
_cell.angle_alpha   90.00
_cell.angle_beta   90.00
_cell.angle_gamma   90.00
#
_symmetry.space_group_name_H-M   'P 1'
#
loop_
_entity.id
_entity.type
_entity.pdbx_description
1 polymer ?
#
loop_
_entity_poly.entity_id
_entity_poly.type
_entity_poly.pdbx_seq_one_letter_code
_entity_poly.pdbx_strand_id
1 'polypeptide(L)'
;TNINKFIKLDWVSSMILNSFGFVCPSFKRANQLFGWINVLPSGLEWQLTILEFTNYTTERLIELSIWCDGLEVVKDLFANPIFSNHMMYDP
;
A
#
# COMPACT_ATOMS: atom_id res chain seq x y z
N THR A 1 12.90 7.73 -19.25
CA THR A 1 11.66 8.48 -18.98
C THR A 1 11.43 8.60 -17.48
N ASN A 2 10.81 9.68 -17.01
CA ASN A 2 10.52 9.91 -15.58
C ASN A 2 9.63 8.80 -14.98
N ILE A 3 8.73 8.23 -15.77
CA ILE A 3 7.95 7.04 -15.39
C ILE A 3 8.83 5.85 -15.03
N ASN A 4 9.87 5.54 -15.81
CA ASN A 4 10.74 4.39 -15.49
C ASN A 4 11.49 4.59 -14.17
N LYS A 5 11.83 5.84 -13.81
CA LYS A 5 12.41 6.15 -12.49
C LYS A 5 11.36 6.05 -11.38
N PHE A 6 10.12 6.46 -11.65
CA PHE A 6 9.00 6.35 -10.72
C PHE A 6 8.63 4.90 -10.42
N ILE A 7 8.50 4.04 -11.44
CA ILE A 7 8.18 2.61 -11.32
C ILE A 7 9.32 1.82 -10.66
N LYS A 8 10.57 2.23 -10.83
CA LYS A 8 11.71 1.64 -10.11
C LYS A 8 11.72 1.98 -8.62
N LEU A 9 10.85 2.89 -8.17
CA LEU A 9 10.66 3.25 -6.77
C LEU A 9 11.95 3.75 -6.11
N ASP A 10 12.88 4.33 -6.87
CA ASP A 10 14.12 4.90 -6.35
C ASP A 10 13.82 5.98 -5.27
N TRP A 11 12.71 6.71 -5.46
CA TRP A 11 12.20 7.70 -4.52
C TRP A 11 11.67 7.11 -3.22
N VAL A 12 11.14 5.87 -3.23
CA VAL A 12 10.66 5.18 -2.01
C VAL A 12 11.85 4.82 -1.14
N SER A 13 12.95 4.35 -1.74
CA SER A 13 14.19 4.08 -0.99
C SER A 13 14.71 5.35 -0.31
N SER A 14 14.73 6.48 -1.04
CA SER A 14 15.13 7.78 -0.45
C SER A 14 14.16 8.27 0.63
N MET A 15 12.84 8.10 0.44
CA MET A 15 11.83 8.49 1.42
C MET A 15 11.94 7.66 2.70
N ILE A 16 12.08 6.34 2.58
CA ILE A 16 12.25 5.43 3.72
C ILE A 16 13.55 5.77 4.48
N LEU A 17 14.64 6.04 3.76
CA LEU A 17 15.92 6.45 4.35
C LEU A 17 15.81 7.77 5.11
N ASN A 18 15.13 8.77 4.54
CA ASN A 18 15.04 10.13 5.08
C ASN A 18 13.98 10.27 6.19
N SER A 19 12.89 9.52 6.14
CA SER A 19 11.78 9.62 7.09
C SER A 19 11.95 8.73 8.32
N PHE A 20 12.65 7.59 8.21
CA PHE A 20 12.67 6.58 9.27
C PHE A 20 14.06 6.17 9.76
N GLY A 21 15.14 6.76 9.22
CA GLY A 21 16.50 6.44 9.68
C GLY A 21 16.82 4.95 9.51
N PHE A 22 17.15 4.57 8.27
CA PHE A 22 17.88 3.35 7.94
C PHE A 22 17.20 1.96 8.05
N VAL A 23 15.91 1.83 8.37
CA VAL A 23 15.29 0.48 8.44
C VAL A 23 14.04 0.39 7.58
N CYS A 24 14.11 -0.39 6.50
CA CYS A 24 12.90 -0.87 5.82
C CYS A 24 12.02 -1.53 6.89
N PRO A 25 10.78 -1.06 7.07
CA PRO A 25 9.95 -1.55 8.15
C PRO A 25 9.65 -3.03 7.92
N SER A 26 9.91 -3.82 8.96
CA SER A 26 9.71 -5.27 9.00
C SER A 26 8.63 -5.57 10.02
N PHE A 27 7.62 -6.34 9.61
CA PHE A 27 6.45 -6.64 10.43
C PHE A 27 6.34 -8.14 10.65
N LYS A 28 6.04 -8.53 11.89
CA LYS A 28 5.82 -9.94 12.25
C LYS A 28 4.35 -10.35 12.16
N ARG A 29 3.44 -9.38 12.09
CA ARG A 29 1.98 -9.56 12.07
C ARG A 29 1.31 -8.52 11.18
N ALA A 30 0.14 -8.86 10.64
CA ALA A 30 -0.61 -7.97 9.76
C ALA A 30 -1.09 -6.71 10.49
N ASN A 31 -1.49 -6.82 11.76
CA ASN A 31 -1.89 -5.66 12.56
C ASN A 31 -0.75 -4.61 12.76
N GLN A 32 0.51 -5.05 12.82
CA GLN A 32 1.67 -4.14 12.92
C GLN A 32 1.88 -3.39 11.62
N LEU A 33 1.75 -4.08 10.48
CA LEU A 33 1.80 -3.48 9.15
C LEU A 33 0.64 -2.48 8.96
N PHE A 34 -0.58 -2.88 9.34
CA PHE A 34 -1.77 -2.03 9.22
C PHE A 34 -1.68 -0.76 10.09
N GLY A 35 -1.22 -0.90 11.33
CA GLY A 35 -0.96 0.25 12.20
C GLY A 35 0.08 1.21 11.64
N TRP A 36 1.11 0.69 10.96
CA TRP A 36 2.12 1.52 10.29
C TRP A 36 1.57 2.25 9.06
N ILE A 37 0.78 1.55 8.23
CA ILE A 37 0.11 2.14 7.07
C ILE A 37 -0.77 3.33 7.48
N ASN A 38 -1.51 3.21 8.58
CA ASN A 38 -2.39 4.29 9.07
C ASN A 38 -1.65 5.55 9.55
N VAL A 39 -0.33 5.46 9.77
CA VAL A 39 0.50 6.61 10.19
C VAL A 39 1.13 7.31 8.98
N LEU A 40 1.05 6.71 7.79
CA LEU A 40 1.50 7.37 6.57
C LEU A 40 0.60 8.58 6.25
N PRO A 41 1.14 9.62 5.56
CA PRO A 41 0.33 10.75 5.11
C PRO A 41 -0.89 10.26 4.35
N SER A 42 -2.03 10.93 4.58
CA SER A 42 -3.34 10.58 4.03
C SER A 42 -3.30 10.17 2.56
N GLY A 43 -3.75 8.94 2.29
CA GLY A 43 -3.85 8.33 0.97
C GLY A 43 -5.00 7.32 0.96
N LEU A 44 -4.89 6.28 0.12
CA LEU A 44 -5.90 5.23 -0.02
C LEU A 44 -6.22 4.55 1.33
N GLU A 45 -7.50 4.33 1.60
CA GLU A 45 -7.94 3.65 2.81
C GLU A 45 -7.68 2.14 2.72
N TRP A 46 -6.63 1.69 3.40
CA TRP A 46 -6.35 0.27 3.55
C TRP A 46 -7.34 -0.38 4.51
N GLN A 47 -7.77 -1.58 4.16
CA GLN A 47 -8.71 -2.40 4.93
C GLN A 47 -8.02 -3.65 5.44
N LEU A 48 -8.41 -4.10 6.65
CA LEU A 48 -7.97 -5.36 7.25
C LEU A 48 -9.19 -6.27 7.42
N THR A 49 -9.16 -7.46 6.81
CA THR A 49 -10.21 -8.46 6.99
C THR A 49 -9.68 -9.65 7.79
N ILE A 50 -10.39 -9.96 8.86
CA ILE A 50 -10.14 -11.15 9.68
C ILE A 50 -11.03 -12.26 9.14
N LEU A 51 -10.43 -13.41 8.79
CA LEU A 51 -11.19 -14.57 8.32
C LEU A 51 -11.60 -15.43 9.51
N GLU A 52 -12.91 -15.60 9.68
CA GLU A 52 -13.51 -16.51 10.64
C GLU A 52 -14.06 -17.74 9.90
N PHE A 53 -13.59 -18.92 10.27
CA PHE A 53 -14.08 -20.18 9.71
C PHE A 53 -14.98 -20.87 10.73
N THR A 54 -16.30 -20.80 10.54
CA THR A 54 -17.29 -21.31 11.51
C THR A 54 -17.24 -22.83 11.71
N ASN A 55 -16.71 -23.58 10.74
CA ASN A 55 -16.66 -25.05 10.77
C ASN A 55 -15.25 -25.61 11.00
N TYR A 56 -14.26 -24.76 11.27
CA TYR A 56 -12.89 -25.17 11.54
C TYR A 56 -12.41 -24.53 12.84
N THR A 57 -11.98 -25.35 13.80
CA THR A 57 -11.33 -24.87 15.01
C THR A 57 -10.03 -24.17 14.62
N THR A 58 -10.09 -22.85 14.52
CA THR A 58 -8.92 -22.02 14.24
C THR A 58 -8.37 -21.56 15.59
N GLU A 59 -7.24 -22.13 16.01
CA GLU A 59 -6.63 -21.79 17.32
C GLU A 59 -6.22 -20.31 17.42
N ARG A 60 -6.07 -19.63 16.27
CA ARG A 60 -5.88 -18.18 16.15
C ARG A 60 -6.71 -17.65 15.00
N LEU A 61 -7.28 -16.45 15.20
CA LEU A 61 -7.88 -15.66 14.12
C LEU A 61 -6.85 -15.51 12.99
N ILE A 62 -7.27 -15.81 11.78
CA ILE A 62 -6.38 -15.70 10.64
C ILE A 62 -6.51 -14.27 10.07
N GLU A 63 -5.53 -13.43 10.41
CA GLU A 63 -5.33 -12.10 9.81
C GLU A 63 -4.76 -12.28 8.39
N LEU A 64 -5.61 -12.47 7.37
CA LEU A 64 -5.14 -12.97 6.06
C LEU A 64 -5.14 -11.95 4.91
N SER A 65 -5.74 -10.77 5.06
CA SER A 65 -5.81 -9.83 3.92
C SER A 65 -5.80 -8.36 4.33
N ILE A 66 -4.76 -7.67 3.90
CA ILE A 66 -4.71 -6.21 3.81
C ILE A 66 -4.99 -5.85 2.35
N TRP A 67 -6.02 -5.06 2.10
CA TRP A 67 -6.46 -4.71 0.74
C TRP A 67 -6.89 -3.25 0.63
N CYS A 68 -6.89 -2.72 -0.59
CA CYS A 68 -7.47 -1.43 -0.94
C CYS A 68 -8.45 -1.61 -2.08
N ASP A 69 -9.40 -0.69 -2.23
CA ASP A 69 -10.25 -0.62 -3.40
C ASP A 69 -9.38 -0.36 -4.65
N GLY A 70 -9.42 -1.29 -5.61
CA GLY A 70 -8.62 -1.21 -6.83
C GLY A 70 -8.98 -0.03 -7.74
N LEU A 71 -10.25 0.40 -7.75
CA LEU A 71 -10.69 1.58 -8.49
C LEU A 71 -10.12 2.85 -7.88
N GLU A 72 -10.12 2.96 -6.55
CA GLU A 72 -9.49 4.09 -5.87
C GLU A 72 -7.98 4.12 -6.12
N VAL A 73 -7.31 2.97 -6.04
CA VAL A 73 -5.86 2.85 -6.34
C VAL A 73 -5.54 3.37 -7.73
N VAL A 74 -6.35 2.97 -8.72
CA VAL A 74 -6.17 3.40 -10.12
C VAL A 74 -6.41 4.91 -10.27
N LYS A 75 -7.47 5.45 -9.64
CA LYS A 75 -7.76 6.89 -9.68
C LYS A 75 -6.65 7.72 -9.04
N ASP A 76 -6.16 7.32 -7.87
CA ASP A 76 -5.09 8.02 -7.15
C ASP A 76 -3.76 7.96 -7.92
N LEU A 77 -3.39 6.78 -8.43
CA LEU A 77 -2.19 6.60 -9.23
C LEU A 77 -2.20 7.51 -10.45
N PHE A 78 -3.33 7.59 -11.13
CA PHE A 78 -3.48 8.37 -12.36
C PHE A 78 -3.77 9.85 -12.15
N ALA A 79 -4.17 10.26 -10.95
CA ALA A 79 -4.19 11.67 -10.55
C ALA A 79 -2.76 12.27 -10.47
N ASN A 80 -1.72 11.43 -10.35
CA ASN A 80 -0.35 11.91 -10.31
C ASN A 80 0.06 12.50 -11.69
N PRO A 81 0.47 13.79 -11.75
CA PRO A 81 0.84 14.46 -13.00
C PRO A 81 1.95 13.77 -13.79
N ILE A 82 2.75 12.90 -13.16
CA ILE A 82 3.79 12.14 -13.87
C ILE A 82 3.21 11.22 -14.97
N PHE A 83 1.94 10.83 -14.84
CA PHE A 83 1.23 10.01 -15.82
C PHE A 83 0.38 10.81 -16.81
N SER A 84 0.25 12.13 -16.64
CA SER A 84 -0.66 12.98 -17.44
C SER A 84 -0.44 12.89 -18.95
N ASN A 85 0.82 12.70 -19.37
CA ASN A 85 1.21 12.67 -20.80
C ASN A 85 1.40 11.25 -21.34
N HIS A 86 1.12 10.23 -20.52
CA HIS A 86 1.43 8.84 -20.81
C HIS A 86 0.18 7.94 -20.76
N MET A 87 -0.99 8.54 -20.57
CA MET A 87 -2.26 7.85 -20.63
C MET A 87 -2.99 8.18 -21.93
N MET A 88 -3.37 7.14 -22.66
CA MET A 88 -4.38 7.21 -23.73
C MET A 88 -5.79 6.96 -23.16
N TYR A 89 -6.07 7.38 -21.93
CA TYR A 89 -7.40 7.24 -21.35
C TYR A 89 -8.19 8.51 -21.68
N ASP A 90 -9.05 8.41 -22.69
CA ASP A 90 -10.12 9.37 -22.98
C ASP A 90 -11.38 8.82 -22.30
N PRO A 91 -11.96 9.52 -21.30
CA PRO A 91 -13.06 9.01 -20.46
C PRO A 91 -14.34 8.66 -21.22
#